data_AF-A0A3R9YWW6-F1
#
_entry.id   AF-A0A3R9YWW6-F1
#
_cell.length_a   1.000
_cell.length_b   1.000
_cell.length_c   1.000
_cell.angle_alpha   90.00
_cell.angle_beta   90.00
_cell.angle_gamma   90.00
#
_symmetry.space_group_name_H-M   'P 1'
#
loop_
_entity.id
_entity.type
_entity.pdbx_description
1 polymer ?
#
loop_
_entity_poly.entity_id
_entity_poly.type
_entity_poly.pdbx_seq_one_letter_code
_entity_poly.pdbx_strand_id
1 'polypeptide(L)'
;MLRPDGLRIIPTGREDASTVLDPQHFSQAEVRHGYWIATQIPAVLNKLYCWCGCENRGVHRSNLQCFEDRMAEDCPVCLGTAEIAYDMTKKGITDAAMIQAAVDVHWGPNR
;
A
#
# COMPACT_ATOMS: atom_id res chain seq x y z
N MET A 1 -2.79 -18.01 5.40
CA MET A 1 -4.24 -18.24 5.50
C MET A 1 -4.90 -16.88 5.70
N LEU A 2 -5.96 -16.57 4.96
CA LEU A 2 -6.69 -15.31 5.16
C LEU A 2 -7.39 -15.33 6.52
N ARG A 3 -7.49 -14.15 7.13
CA ARG A 3 -8.27 -13.92 8.34
C ARG A 3 -9.76 -13.83 7.98
N PRO A 4 -10.68 -13.89 8.97
CA PRO A 4 -12.12 -13.78 8.72
C PRO A 4 -12.56 -12.47 8.03
N ASP A 5 -11.75 -11.42 8.16
CA ASP A 5 -11.94 -10.12 7.50
C ASP A 5 -11.40 -10.10 6.05
N GLY A 6 -10.96 -11.24 5.51
CA GLY A 6 -10.44 -11.35 4.15
C GLY A 6 -9.02 -10.81 3.95
N LEU A 7 -8.39 -10.26 4.99
CA LEU A 7 -7.01 -9.76 4.93
C LEU A 7 -6.02 -10.81 5.43
N ARG A 8 -4.75 -10.67 5.04
CA ARG A 8 -3.68 -11.56 5.53
C ARG A 8 -2.85 -10.95 6.65
N ILE A 9 -2.84 -9.62 6.78
CA ILE A 9 -2.02 -8.90 7.76
C ILE A 9 -2.85 -8.40 8.93
N ILE A 10 -2.19 -8.15 10.06
CA ILE A 10 -2.75 -7.37 11.17
C ILE A 10 -2.16 -5.97 11.07
N PRO A 11 -2.98 -4.91 10.84
CA PRO A 11 -2.48 -3.55 10.84
C PRO A 11 -1.80 -3.24 12.18
N THR A 12 -0.58 -2.72 12.12
CA THR A 12 0.24 -2.38 13.29
C THR A 12 0.99 -1.08 13.02
N GLY A 13 1.65 -0.53 14.05
CA GLY A 13 2.40 0.70 13.94
C GLY A 13 1.49 1.92 13.72
N ARG A 14 2.06 2.98 13.13
CA ARG A 14 1.31 4.19 12.79
C ARG A 14 0.43 3.95 11.57
N GLU A 15 -0.75 4.56 11.58
CA GLU A 15 -1.74 4.52 10.50
C GLU A 15 -1.98 5.91 9.87
N ASP A 16 -1.18 6.90 10.26
CA ASP A 16 -1.20 8.26 9.72
C ASP A 16 0.01 8.50 8.80
N ALA A 17 0.08 9.70 8.22
CA ALA A 17 1.14 10.09 7.29
C ALA A 17 2.42 10.63 7.99
N SER A 18 2.52 10.60 9.32
CA SER A 18 3.60 11.27 10.06
C SER A 18 5.01 10.75 9.75
N THR A 19 5.11 9.53 9.23
CA THR A 19 6.35 8.86 8.86
C THR A 19 6.51 8.65 7.35
N VAL A 20 5.53 9.03 6.53
CA VAL A 20 5.64 8.97 5.07
C VAL A 20 6.68 9.99 4.61
N LEU A 21 7.62 9.58 3.76
CA LEU A 21 8.62 10.49 3.23
C LEU A 21 7.97 11.57 2.35
N ASP A 22 8.46 12.82 2.44
CA ASP A 22 7.94 13.94 1.64
C ASP A 22 8.02 13.61 0.14
N PRO A 23 6.89 13.59 -0.60
CA PRO A 23 6.87 13.34 -2.04
C PRO A 23 7.83 14.24 -2.83
N GLN A 24 8.09 15.46 -2.37
CA GLN A 24 8.97 16.41 -3.03
C GLN A 24 10.43 15.95 -3.11
N HIS A 25 10.83 14.95 -2.32
CA HIS A 25 12.16 14.35 -2.41
C HIS A 25 12.38 13.47 -3.66
N PHE A 26 11.33 13.15 -4.41
CA PHE A 26 11.42 12.22 -5.56
C PHE A 26 11.27 12.96 -6.88
N SER A 27 12.20 12.70 -7.81
CA SER A 27 12.23 13.32 -9.15
C SER A 27 11.25 12.67 -10.13
N GLN A 28 11.10 11.33 -10.06
CA GLN A 28 10.21 10.55 -10.90
C GLN A 28 8.75 10.84 -10.54
N ALA A 29 7.95 11.20 -11.55
CA ALA A 29 6.57 11.64 -11.34
C ALA A 29 5.68 10.55 -10.73
N GLU A 30 5.83 9.30 -11.18
CA GLU A 30 5.10 8.14 -10.65
C GLU A 30 5.44 7.88 -9.18
N VAL A 31 6.73 7.90 -8.83
CA VAL A 31 7.19 7.72 -7.44
C VAL A 31 6.62 8.84 -6.57
N ARG A 32 6.79 10.11 -6.98
CA ARG A 32 6.22 11.26 -6.27
C ARG A 32 4.71 11.11 -6.07
N HIS A 33 3.98 10.62 -7.07
CA HIS A 33 2.55 10.38 -6.96
C HIS A 33 2.23 9.31 -5.92
N GLY A 34 2.97 8.19 -5.91
CA GLY A 34 2.78 7.13 -4.92
C GLY A 34 3.00 7.59 -3.48
N TYR A 35 4.07 8.34 -3.20
CA TYR A 35 4.27 8.93 -1.87
C TYR A 35 3.18 9.94 -1.53
N TRP A 36 2.73 10.74 -2.51
CA TRP A 36 1.60 11.64 -2.29
C TRP A 36 0.33 10.86 -1.93
N ILE A 37 -0.01 9.79 -2.64
CA ILE A 37 -1.14 8.91 -2.30
C ILE A 37 -1.03 8.41 -0.85
N ALA A 38 0.15 7.99 -0.42
CA ALA A 38 0.37 7.51 0.94
C ALA A 38 0.09 8.59 2.00
N THR A 39 0.27 9.87 1.68
CA THR A 39 -0.16 10.97 2.56
C THR A 39 -1.68 11.18 2.59
N GLN A 40 -2.40 10.78 1.53
CA GLN A 40 -3.84 10.99 1.42
C GLN A 40 -4.67 9.88 2.09
N ILE A 41 -4.21 8.62 1.99
CA ILE A 41 -4.95 7.44 2.48
C ILE A 41 -4.11 6.51 3.38
N PRO A 42 -3.31 7.04 4.33
CA PRO A 42 -2.36 6.22 5.09
C PRO A 42 -3.04 5.09 5.87
N ALA A 43 -4.21 5.35 6.47
CA ALA A 43 -4.95 4.35 7.23
C ALA A 43 -5.50 3.21 6.36
N VAL A 44 -5.77 3.47 5.08
CA VAL A 44 -6.13 2.42 4.11
C VAL A 44 -4.90 1.60 3.77
N LEU A 45 -3.79 2.24 3.40
CA LEU A 45 -2.55 1.54 3.04
C LEU A 45 -1.95 0.74 4.20
N ASN A 46 -2.21 1.12 5.45
CA ASN A 46 -1.78 0.36 6.62
C ASN A 46 -2.50 -1.00 6.77
N LYS A 47 -3.66 -1.15 6.11
CA LYS A 47 -4.45 -2.40 6.12
C LYS A 47 -4.11 -3.33 4.97
N LEU A 48 -3.41 -2.83 3.95
CA LEU A 48 -3.13 -3.56 2.73
C LEU A 48 -1.70 -4.12 2.74
N TYR A 49 -1.53 -5.28 2.12
CA TYR A 49 -0.23 -5.79 1.74
C TYR A 49 -0.02 -5.65 0.24
N CYS A 50 1.25 -5.61 -0.17
CA CYS A 50 1.64 -5.67 -1.57
C CYS A 50 2.34 -7.01 -1.88
N TRP A 51 2.32 -7.40 -3.15
CA TRP A 51 2.86 -8.70 -3.60
C TRP A 51 4.37 -8.69 -3.88
N CYS A 52 5.11 -7.64 -3.50
CA CYS A 52 6.59 -7.61 -3.59
C CYS A 52 7.28 -8.58 -2.61
N GLY A 53 6.52 -9.14 -1.66
CA GLY A 53 6.98 -10.13 -0.70
C GLY A 53 7.74 -9.57 0.51
N CYS A 54 7.92 -8.25 0.64
CA CYS A 54 8.55 -7.64 1.81
C CYS A 54 7.83 -8.00 3.12
N GLU A 55 6.50 -7.99 3.10
CA GLU A 55 5.70 -8.36 4.27
C GLU A 55 5.86 -9.83 4.66
N ASN A 56 5.88 -10.76 3.69
CA ASN A 56 6.14 -12.19 3.94
C ASN A 56 7.52 -12.44 4.60
N ARG A 57 8.47 -11.52 4.44
CA ARG A 57 9.82 -11.58 5.04
C ARG A 57 9.94 -10.75 6.32
N GLY A 58 8.86 -10.11 6.77
CA GLY A 58 8.87 -9.22 7.94
C GLY A 58 9.62 -7.89 7.73
N VAL A 59 9.89 -7.49 6.49
CA VAL A 59 10.60 -6.23 6.17
C VAL A 59 9.68 -5.02 6.30
N HIS A 60 8.44 -5.13 5.79
CA HIS A 60 7.41 -4.08 5.87
C HIS A 60 6.10 -4.65 6.37
N ARG A 61 5.48 -4.00 7.35
CA ARG A 61 4.24 -4.45 8.01
C ARG A 61 2.99 -4.33 7.13
N SER A 62 3.03 -3.43 6.16
CA SER A 62 1.91 -3.06 5.29
C SER A 62 2.45 -2.29 4.08
N ASN A 63 1.58 -2.01 3.10
CA ASN A 63 1.94 -1.18 1.96
C ASN A 63 2.29 0.26 2.40
N LEU A 64 1.70 0.77 3.49
CA LEU A 64 2.08 2.08 4.05
C LEU A 64 3.58 2.17 4.37
N GLN A 65 4.15 1.13 5.00
CA GLN A 65 5.56 1.18 5.41
C GLN A 65 6.53 1.26 4.22
N CYS A 66 6.12 0.83 3.03
CA CYS A 66 6.92 1.00 1.82
C CYS A 66 7.13 2.47 1.42
N PHE A 67 6.30 3.37 1.96
CA PHE A 67 6.40 4.82 1.78
C PHE A 67 6.99 5.55 3.00
N GLU A 68 7.30 4.82 4.08
CA GLU A 68 8.03 5.36 5.24
C GLU A 68 9.55 5.26 5.09
N ASP A 69 10.01 4.45 4.13
CA ASP A 69 11.38 4.41 3.64
C ASP A 69 11.38 4.54 2.10
N ARG A 70 12.50 4.25 1.45
CA ARG A 70 12.66 4.42 0.00
C ARG A 70 12.21 3.21 -0.84
N MET A 71 11.60 2.17 -0.27
CA MET A 71 11.22 0.95 -1.00
C MET A 71 10.30 1.22 -2.19
N ALA A 72 9.31 2.10 -2.04
CA ALA A 72 8.38 2.43 -3.12
C ALA A 72 9.05 3.18 -4.29
N GLU A 73 10.28 3.67 -4.15
CA GLU A 73 11.03 4.30 -5.24
C GLU A 73 11.38 3.30 -6.35
N ASP A 74 11.67 2.05 -5.98
CA ASP A 74 12.15 1.01 -6.90
C ASP A 74 11.17 -0.17 -7.03
N CYS A 75 10.00 -0.09 -6.41
CA CYS A 75 9.03 -1.20 -6.38
C CYS A 75 7.70 -0.85 -7.06
N PRO A 76 7.48 -1.24 -8.32
CA PRO A 76 6.23 -0.95 -9.04
C PRO A 76 5.01 -1.64 -8.41
N VAL A 77 5.21 -2.75 -7.68
CA VAL A 77 4.12 -3.42 -6.96
C VAL A 77 3.66 -2.57 -5.77
N CYS A 78 4.58 -1.89 -5.07
CA CYS A 78 4.23 -0.98 -3.98
C CYS A 78 3.44 0.22 -4.50
N LEU A 79 3.92 0.85 -5.58
CA LEU A 79 3.26 1.98 -6.25
C LEU A 79 1.87 1.59 -6.79
N GLY A 80 1.79 0.51 -7.56
CA GLY A 80 0.52 0.05 -8.13
C GLY A 80 -0.49 -0.42 -7.08
N THR A 81 -0.04 -0.95 -5.95
CA THR A 81 -0.95 -1.26 -4.81
C THR A 81 -1.58 0.03 -4.26
N ALA A 82 -0.77 1.08 -4.07
CA ALA A 82 -1.26 2.37 -3.60
C ALA A 82 -2.21 3.04 -4.62
N GLU A 83 -1.89 2.97 -5.92
CA GLU A 83 -2.75 3.48 -7.00
C GLU A 83 -4.14 2.83 -6.98
N ILE A 84 -4.21 1.50 -6.92
CA ILE A 84 -5.49 0.76 -6.85
C ILE A 84 -6.28 1.18 -5.61
N ALA A 85 -5.62 1.26 -4.45
CA ALA A 85 -6.26 1.64 -3.21
C ALA A 85 -6.80 3.08 -3.27
N TYR A 86 -6.05 3.99 -3.87
CA TYR A 86 -6.44 5.38 -4.03
C TYR A 86 -7.64 5.52 -4.97
N ASP A 87 -7.60 4.87 -6.14
CA ASP A 87 -8.71 4.89 -7.11
C ASP A 87 -10.01 4.34 -6.52
N MET A 88 -9.92 3.27 -5.73
CA MET A 88 -11.09 2.71 -5.06
C MET A 88 -11.58 3.62 -3.93
N THR A 89 -10.68 4.21 -3.15
CA THR A 89 -11.03 5.17 -2.09
C THR A 89 -11.72 6.40 -2.66
N LYS A 90 -11.26 6.93 -3.81
CA LYS A 90 -11.92 8.03 -4.52
C LYS A 90 -13.32 7.71 -5.00
N LYS A 91 -13.62 6.43 -5.24
CA LYS A 91 -14.96 5.93 -5.59
C LYS A 91 -15.82 5.64 -4.35
N GLY A 92 -15.34 5.96 -3.15
CA GLY A 92 -16.02 5.75 -1.88
C GLY A 92 -15.84 4.34 -1.29
N ILE A 93 -15.04 3.48 -1.92
CA ILE A 93 -14.78 2.12 -1.42
C ILE A 93 -13.61 2.21 -0.44
N THR A 94 -13.90 2.04 0.85
CA THR A 94 -12.91 2.08 1.94
C THR A 94 -12.78 0.74 2.69
N ASP A 95 -13.56 -0.27 2.28
CA ASP A 95 -13.43 -1.63 2.78
C ASP A 95 -12.10 -2.22 2.31
N ALA A 96 -11.21 -2.50 3.27
CA ALA A 96 -9.86 -2.94 2.96
C ALA A 96 -9.83 -4.33 2.29
N ALA A 97 -10.79 -5.22 2.59
CA ALA A 97 -10.85 -6.54 1.98
C ALA A 97 -11.22 -6.45 0.49
N MET A 98 -12.16 -5.58 0.14
CA MET A 98 -12.51 -5.29 -1.25
C MET A 98 -11.33 -4.68 -2.02
N ILE A 99 -10.60 -3.76 -1.40
CA ILE A 99 -9.41 -3.16 -2.02
C ILE A 99 -8.30 -4.20 -2.18
N GLN A 100 -8.05 -5.02 -1.15
CA GLN A 100 -7.05 -6.08 -1.23
C GLN A 100 -7.41 -7.11 -2.30
N ALA A 101 -8.68 -7.46 -2.46
CA ALA A 101 -9.13 -8.35 -3.52
C ALA A 101 -8.82 -7.77 -4.91
N ALA A 102 -9.00 -6.47 -5.13
CA ALA A 102 -8.60 -5.81 -6.38
C ALA A 102 -7.08 -5.82 -6.57
N VAL A 103 -6.32 -5.59 -5.50
CA VAL A 103 -4.85 -5.71 -5.50
C VAL A 103 -4.42 -7.14 -5.80
N ASP A 104 -5.13 -8.16 -5.33
CA ASP A 104 -4.82 -9.57 -5.57
C ASP A 104 -5.16 -10.01 -6.99
N VAL A 105 -6.28 -9.55 -7.56
CA VAL A 105 -6.64 -9.75 -8.97
C VAL A 105 -5.63 -9.08 -9.89
N HIS A 106 -5.17 -7.90 -9.48
CA HIS A 106 -3.97 -7.32 -10.03
C HIS A 106 -2.79 -8.18 -9.51
N TRP A 107 -1.93 -7.78 -8.59
CA TRP A 107 -0.59 -8.33 -8.36
C TRP A 107 -0.44 -9.77 -7.85
N GLY A 108 -1.52 -10.52 -7.63
CA GLY A 108 -1.46 -11.87 -7.06
C GLY A 108 -0.78 -12.91 -7.96
N PRO A 109 -0.37 -14.05 -7.38
CA PRO A 109 0.41 -15.10 -8.05
C PRO A 109 -0.34 -15.88 -9.13
N ASN A 110 -1.66 -15.66 -9.29
CA ASN A 110 -2.51 -16.34 -10.28
C ASN A 110 -2.90 -15.44 -11.46
N ARG A 111 -2.05 -14.45 -11.78
CA ARG A 111 -2.18 -13.66 -13.02
C ARG A 111 -1.69 -14.44 -14.23
#